data_AF-A0A9D9NHC7-F1
#
_entry.id   AF-A0A9D9NHC7-F1
#
_cell.length_a   1.000
_cell.length_b   1.000
_cell.length_c   1.000
_cell.angle_alpha   90.00
_cell.angle_beta   90.00
_cell.angle_gamma   90.00
#
_symmetry.space_group_name_H-M   'P 1'
#
loop_
_entity.id
_entity.type
_entity.pdbx_description
1 polymer ?
#
loop_
_entity_poly.entity_id
_entity_poly.type
_entity_poly.pdbx_seq_one_letter_code
_entity_poly.pdbx_strand_id
1 'polypeptide(L)'
;KQSVQNATYEQKDPLVIYKVESYGLFKETVQDITSDVLSFLLRAFIPLRQNPTVRESEQRRTDMSRMQTSRSDLHTNSGEPKSNAPVRVEKHVGRNDPCPCGSGKKYKNCCGKNQ
;
A
#
# COMPACT_ATOMS: atom_id res chain seq x y z
N LYS A 1 -25.07 -16.70 19.42
CA LYS A 1 -26.53 -16.43 19.41
C LYS A 1 -27.37 -17.68 19.70
N GLN A 2 -27.10 -18.83 19.06
CA GLN A 2 -27.80 -20.09 19.36
C GLN A 2 -27.56 -20.62 20.79
N SER A 3 -26.36 -20.38 21.36
CA SER A 3 -26.04 -20.71 22.77
C SER A 3 -27.05 -20.11 23.78
N VAL A 4 -27.34 -18.81 23.65
CA VAL A 4 -28.31 -18.09 24.51
C VAL A 4 -29.76 -18.55 24.28
N GLN A 5 -30.09 -19.05 23.09
CA GLN A 5 -31.42 -19.61 22.81
C GLN A 5 -31.63 -20.99 23.45
N ASN A 6 -30.56 -21.72 23.78
CA ASN A 6 -30.67 -22.96 24.52
C ASN A 6 -30.79 -22.71 26.04
N ALA A 7 -30.33 -21.56 26.53
CA ALA A 7 -30.41 -21.19 27.95
C ALA A 7 -31.83 -20.97 28.46
N THR A 8 -32.77 -20.59 27.58
CA THR A 8 -34.20 -20.48 27.94
C THR A 8 -34.80 -21.85 28.30
N TYR A 9 -34.23 -22.95 27.80
CA TYR A 9 -34.66 -24.31 28.16
C TYR A 9 -34.19 -24.71 29.58
N GLU A 10 -33.16 -24.06 30.14
CA GLU A 10 -32.64 -24.30 31.50
C GLU A 10 -33.29 -23.42 32.59
N GLN A 11 -34.30 -22.60 32.25
CA GLN A 11 -34.93 -21.63 33.16
C GLN A 11 -33.95 -20.62 33.82
N LYS A 12 -32.77 -20.41 33.23
CA LYS A 12 -31.87 -19.33 33.63
C LYS A 12 -32.21 -18.05 32.87
N ASP A 13 -31.98 -16.90 33.49
CA ASP A 13 -32.22 -15.62 32.83
C ASP A 13 -31.29 -15.48 31.60
N PRO A 14 -31.83 -15.45 30.37
CA PRO A 14 -31.04 -15.37 29.15
C PRO A 14 -30.22 -14.07 29.08
N LEU A 15 -30.68 -12.99 29.73
CA LEU A 15 -29.96 -11.72 29.77
C LEU A 15 -28.67 -11.82 30.59
N VAL A 16 -28.70 -12.55 31.70
CA VAL A 16 -27.52 -12.77 32.55
C VAL A 16 -26.49 -13.62 31.83
N ILE A 17 -26.93 -14.68 31.15
CA ILE A 17 -26.03 -15.55 30.38
C ILE A 17 -25.38 -14.78 29.23
N TYR A 18 -26.17 -14.00 28.49
CA TYR A 18 -25.62 -13.12 27.45
C TYR A 18 -24.56 -12.16 28.00
N LYS A 19 -24.80 -11.55 29.17
CA LYS A 19 -23.83 -10.63 29.79
C LYS A 19 -22.53 -11.33 30.16
N VAL A 20 -22.61 -12.51 30.79
CA VAL A 20 -21.42 -13.28 31.21
C VAL A 20 -20.64 -13.78 30.00
N GLU A 21 -21.33 -14.36 29.01
CA GLU A 21 -20.72 -14.87 27.78
C GLU A 21 -20.08 -13.73 26.97
N SER A 22 -20.79 -12.60 26.82
CA SER A 22 -20.27 -11.42 26.12
C SER A 22 -19.06 -10.81 26.82
N TYR A 23 -19.06 -10.77 28.15
CA TYR A 23 -17.90 -10.30 28.92
C TYR A 23 -16.69 -11.22 28.75
N GLY A 24 -16.90 -12.55 28.74
CA GLY A 24 -15.85 -13.53 28.48
C GLY A 24 -15.18 -13.31 27.12
N LEU A 25 -15.97 -13.20 26.06
CA LEU A 25 -15.48 -12.93 24.70
C LEU A 25 -14.76 -11.58 24.59
N PHE A 26 -15.29 -10.55 25.26
CA PHE A 26 -14.66 -9.24 25.29
C PHE A 26 -13.29 -9.28 25.97
N LYS A 27 -13.17 -10.00 27.09
CA LYS A 27 -11.90 -10.17 27.80
C LYS A 27 -10.84 -10.83 26.92
N GLU A 28 -11.21 -11.89 26.19
CA GLU A 28 -10.31 -12.57 25.25
C GLU A 28 -9.83 -11.61 24.15
N THR A 29 -10.75 -10.86 23.55
CA THR A 29 -10.42 -9.87 22.50
C THR A 29 -9.45 -8.81 23.01
N VAL A 30 -9.61 -8.33 24.25
CA VAL A 30 -8.68 -7.36 24.85
C VAL A 30 -7.29 -7.98 25.03
N GLN A 31 -7.21 -9.25 25.45
CA GLN A 31 -5.92 -9.93 25.59
C GLN A 31 -5.20 -10.06 24.25
N ASP A 32 -5.92 -10.41 23.18
CA ASP A 32 -5.37 -10.53 21.83
C ASP A 32 -4.81 -9.20 21.32
N ILE A 33 -5.59 -8.11 21.43
CA ILE A 33 -5.14 -6.76 21.03
C ILE A 33 -3.88 -6.36 21.79
N THR A 34 -3.80 -6.68 23.09
CA THR A 34 -2.66 -6.30 23.92
C THR A 34 -1.40 -7.06 23.46
N SER A 35 -1.52 -8.36 23.19
CA SER A 35 -0.45 -9.18 22.65
C SER A 35 0.03 -8.67 21.28
N ASP A 36 -0.90 -8.32 20.40
CA ASP A 36 -0.60 -7.83 19.06
C ASP A 36 0.12 -6.47 19.08
N VAL A 37 -0.34 -5.54 19.92
CA VAL A 37 0.30 -4.23 20.09
C VAL A 37 1.70 -4.40 20.65
N LEU A 38 1.90 -5.24 21.66
CA LEU A 38 3.23 -5.49 22.23
C LEU A 38 4.17 -6.15 21.20
N SER A 39 3.69 -7.15 20.48
CA SER A 39 4.41 -7.80 19.38
C SER A 39 4.83 -6.77 18.31
N PHE A 40 3.92 -5.88 17.93
CA PHE A 40 4.21 -4.82 16.98
C PHE A 40 5.27 -3.86 17.52
N LEU A 41 5.13 -3.36 18.76
CA LEU A 41 6.08 -2.43 19.35
C LEU A 41 7.49 -3.04 19.49
N LEU A 42 7.59 -4.33 19.83
CA LEU A 42 8.86 -5.03 19.98
C LEU A 42 9.51 -5.39 18.63
N ARG A 43 8.71 -5.67 17.60
CA ARG A 43 9.19 -6.02 16.25
C ARG A 43 9.36 -4.81 15.33
N ALA A 44 8.77 -3.67 15.69
CA ALA A 44 8.86 -2.44 14.92
C ALA A 44 10.29 -1.90 14.95
N PHE A 45 11.08 -2.26 13.95
CA PHE A 45 12.37 -1.65 13.70
C PHE A 45 12.16 -0.31 12.98
N ILE A 46 12.47 0.80 13.64
CA ILE A 46 12.55 2.12 13.01
C ILE A 46 13.97 2.26 12.47
N PRO A 47 14.19 2.24 11.14
CA PRO A 47 15.49 2.57 10.59
C PRO A 47 15.73 4.05 10.85
N LEU A 48 16.40 4.36 11.97
CA LEU A 48 17.05 5.64 12.17
C LEU A 48 18.06 5.74 11.03
N ARG A 49 17.85 6.70 10.13
CA ARG A 49 18.78 7.01 9.04
C ARG A 49 20.16 7.25 9.65
N GLN A 50 20.98 6.21 9.73
CA GLN A 50 22.41 6.38 9.63
C GLN A 50 22.64 6.81 8.19
N ASN A 51 23.07 8.06 8.03
CA ASN A 51 23.37 8.66 6.74
C ASN A 51 24.09 7.64 5.88
N PRO A 52 23.47 7.10 4.81
CA PRO A 52 24.20 6.28 3.89
C PRO A 52 25.19 7.24 3.24
N THR A 53 26.46 7.13 3.60
CA THR A 53 27.53 7.63 2.74
C THR A 53 27.29 6.95 1.40
N VAL A 54 26.67 7.69 0.48
CA VAL A 54 26.40 7.24 -0.87
C VAL A 54 27.77 6.89 -1.44
N ARG A 55 28.12 5.59 -1.45
CA ARG A 55 29.28 5.11 -2.17
C ARG A 55 28.93 5.31 -3.63
N GLU A 56 29.43 6.43 -4.16
CA GLU A 56 29.43 6.76 -5.56
C GLU A 56 29.88 5.50 -6.30
N SER A 57 28.94 4.88 -7.01
CA SER A 57 29.24 3.69 -7.77
C SER A 57 30.29 4.08 -8.80
N GLU A 58 31.51 3.53 -8.70
CA GLU A 58 32.50 3.65 -9.77
C GLU A 58 31.84 3.26 -11.07
N GLN A 59 31.67 4.23 -11.96
CA GLN A 59 31.17 3.99 -13.30
C GLN A 59 32.22 3.14 -14.01
N ARG A 60 32.02 1.82 -14.03
CA ARG A 60 32.76 0.92 -14.90
C ARG A 60 32.45 1.33 -16.34
N ARG A 61 33.37 2.08 -16.94
CA ARG A 61 33.34 2.40 -18.37
C ARG A 61 33.35 1.08 -19.14
N THR A 62 32.22 0.71 -19.72
CA THR A 62 32.15 -0.42 -20.65
C THR A 62 32.89 -0.03 -21.93
N ASP A 63 34.04 -0.65 -22.16
CA ASP A 63 34.79 -0.50 -23.40
C ASP A 63 33.96 -1.06 -24.57
N MET A 64 33.54 -0.17 -25.48
CA MET A 64 32.71 -0.49 -26.63
C MET A 64 33.49 -0.65 -27.93
N SER A 65 34.81 -0.87 -27.87
CA SER A 65 35.67 -0.96 -29.05
C SER A 65 35.34 -2.09 -30.04
N ARG A 66 34.50 -3.08 -29.69
CA ARG A 66 34.15 -4.21 -30.57
C ARG A 66 32.67 -4.30 -30.97
N MET A 67 31.89 -3.24 -30.79
CA MET A 67 30.48 -3.24 -31.20
C MET A 67 30.37 -3.15 -32.73
N GLN A 68 30.21 -4.29 -33.41
CA GLN A 68 29.79 -4.32 -34.82
C GLN A 68 28.26 -4.23 -34.90
N THR A 69 27.73 -3.11 -35.38
CA THR A 69 26.32 -2.97 -35.73
C THR A 69 26.13 -3.39 -37.19
N SER A 70 25.90 -4.68 -37.44
CA SER A 70 25.45 -5.13 -38.76
C SER A 70 23.93 -5.21 -38.80
N ARG A 71 23.32 -4.32 -39.58
CA ARG A 71 22.04 -4.58 -40.25
C ARG A 71 22.04 -3.87 -41.59
N SER A 72 22.85 -4.38 -42.51
CA SER A 72 22.63 -4.14 -43.94
C SER A 72 21.53 -5.09 -44.41
N ASP A 73 20.58 -4.52 -45.15
CA ASP A 73 19.58 -5.19 -45.97
C ASP A 73 18.30 -5.67 -45.27
N LEU A 74 17.24 -4.83 -45.30
CA LEU A 74 15.94 -5.26 -45.83
C LEU A 74 15.00 -4.07 -46.14
N HIS A 75 14.87 -3.80 -47.44
CA HIS A 75 13.68 -3.45 -48.23
C HIS A 75 12.54 -2.59 -47.64
N THR A 76 12.31 -1.50 -48.37
CA THR A 76 11.22 -0.53 -48.43
C THR A 76 9.79 -1.07 -48.21
N ASN A 77 9.04 -0.44 -47.30
CA ASN A 77 7.67 0.04 -47.56
C ASN A 77 7.19 1.01 -46.44
N SER A 78 7.07 2.29 -46.83
CA SER A 78 6.09 3.30 -46.41
C SER A 78 5.74 3.48 -44.92
N GLY A 79 6.23 4.59 -44.34
CA GLY A 79 5.67 5.23 -43.14
C GLY A 79 6.74 5.83 -42.20
N GLU A 80 6.83 7.15 -42.15
CA GLU A 80 7.87 7.93 -41.42
C GLU A 80 8.07 7.51 -39.93
N PRO A 81 9.32 7.38 -39.44
CA PRO A 81 9.57 7.13 -38.02
C PRO A 81 9.42 8.44 -37.23
N LYS A 82 8.33 8.54 -36.45
CA LYS A 82 8.16 9.56 -35.41
C LYS A 82 9.35 9.48 -34.44
N SER A 83 10.04 10.61 -34.25
CA SER A 83 11.11 10.74 -33.26
C SER A 83 10.57 10.41 -31.86
N ASN A 84 11.12 9.38 -31.20
CA ASN A 84 10.79 9.05 -29.83
C ASN A 84 11.42 10.07 -28.87
N ALA A 85 10.76 11.21 -28.68
CA ALA A 85 11.05 12.09 -27.55
C ALA A 85 10.59 11.39 -26.25
N PRO A 86 11.31 11.55 -25.12
CA PRO A 86 10.92 10.93 -23.86
C PRO A 86 9.57 11.49 -23.40
N VAL A 87 8.59 10.60 -23.21
CA VAL A 87 7.26 10.93 -22.71
C VAL A 87 7.41 11.44 -21.27
N ARG A 88 7.19 12.75 -21.06
CA ARG A 88 7.07 13.32 -19.72
C ARG A 88 5.75 12.85 -19.12
N VAL A 89 5.82 11.87 -18.22
CA VAL A 89 4.66 11.45 -17.43
C VAL A 89 4.35 12.56 -16.43
N GLU A 90 3.21 13.21 -16.62
CA GLU A 90 2.72 14.18 -15.65
C GLU A 90 2.43 13.48 -14.32
N LYS A 91 2.80 14.13 -13.21
CA LYS A 91 2.62 13.57 -11.87
C LYS A 91 1.13 13.57 -11.54
N HIS A 92 0.47 12.42 -11.68
CA HIS A 92 -0.94 12.28 -11.32
C HIS A 92 -1.15 12.59 -9.83
N VAL A 93 -2.14 13.45 -9.55
CA VAL A 93 -2.55 13.82 -8.18
C VAL A 93 -3.11 12.58 -7.48
N GLY A 94 -2.57 12.24 -6.32
CA GLY A 94 -3.02 11.10 -5.53
C GLY A 94 -4.39 11.34 -4.91
N ARG A 95 -5.17 10.26 -4.72
CA ARG A 95 -6.56 10.31 -4.22
C ARG A 95 -6.72 11.06 -2.88
N ASN A 96 -5.70 11.06 -2.02
CA ASN A 96 -5.71 11.75 -0.72
C ASN A 96 -4.95 13.09 -0.70
N ASP A 97 -4.29 13.48 -1.80
CA ASP A 97 -3.50 14.71 -1.89
C ASP A 97 -4.41 15.96 -1.87
N PRO A 98 -3.89 17.15 -1.49
CA PRO A 98 -4.63 18.39 -1.62
C PRO A 98 -5.06 18.61 -3.07
N CYS A 99 -6.35 18.93 -3.26
CA CYS A 99 -6.92 19.07 -4.58
C CYS A 99 -6.36 20.32 -5.29
N PRO A 100 -5.87 20.22 -6.54
CA PRO A 100 -5.22 21.32 -7.25
C PRO A 100 -6.16 22.48 -7.61
N CYS A 101 -7.48 22.31 -7.45
CA CYS A 101 -8.47 23.37 -7.64
C CYS A 101 -8.50 24.42 -6.51
N GLY A 102 -7.61 24.32 -5.51
CA GLY A 102 -7.50 25.31 -4.44
C GLY A 102 -8.58 25.22 -3.36
N SER A 103 -9.42 24.18 -3.38
CA SER A 103 -10.55 24.03 -2.45
C SER A 103 -10.16 23.66 -1.01
N GLY A 104 -8.87 23.39 -0.75
CA GLY A 104 -8.37 22.93 0.55
C GLY A 104 -8.80 21.51 0.94
N LYS A 105 -9.58 20.81 0.11
CA LYS A 105 -10.09 19.45 0.34
C LYS A 105 -9.17 18.41 -0.30
N LYS A 106 -9.17 17.17 0.21
CA LYS A 106 -8.49 16.02 -0.43
C LYS A 106 -9.09 15.74 -1.81
N TYR A 107 -8.29 15.33 -2.80
CA TYR A 107 -8.70 15.12 -4.19
C TYR A 107 -9.96 14.24 -4.31
N LYS A 108 -10.03 13.12 -3.59
CA LYS A 108 -11.21 12.22 -3.53
C LYS A 108 -12.51 12.84 -3.04
N ASN A 109 -12.42 13.94 -2.31
CA ASN A 109 -13.58 14.64 -1.75
C ASN A 109 -13.93 15.89 -2.57
N CYS A 110 -13.22 16.14 -3.67
CA CYS A 110 -13.41 17.30 -4.54
C CYS A 110 -13.44 16.86 -6.02
N CYS A 111 -12.42 17.18 -6.82
CA CYS A 111 -12.40 16.87 -8.26
C CYS A 111 -12.37 15.36 -8.56
N GLY A 112 -11.85 14.53 -7.66
CA GLY A 112 -11.82 13.08 -7.77
C GLY A 112 -12.96 12.35 -7.05
N LYS A 113 -14.09 13.02 -6.78
CA LYS A 113 -15.24 12.43 -6.07
C LYS A 113 -16.08 11.49 -6.95
N ASN A 114 -16.09 11.73 -8.25
CA ASN A 114 -16.86 10.97 -9.24
C ASN A 114 -15.95 10.19 -10.22
N GLN A 115 -14.68 10.04 -9.85
CA GLN A 115 -13.65 9.31 -10.57
C GLN A 115 -13.20 8.14 -9.69
#